data_AF-A0A9W9NBC2-F1
#
_entry.id   AF-A0A9W9NBC2-F1
#
_cell.length_a   1.000
_cell.length_b   1.000
_cell.length_c   1.000
_cell.angle_alpha   90.00
_cell.angle_beta   90.00
_cell.angle_gamma   90.00
#
_symmetry.space_group_name_H-M   'P 1'
#
loop_
_entity.id
_entity.type
_entity.pdbx_description
1 polymer ?
#
loop_
_entity_poly.entity_id
_entity_poly.type
_entity_poly.pdbx_seq_one_letter_code
_entity_poly.pdbx_strand_id
1 'polypeptide(L)'
;MKFTVLALTTLLASALASPVTPAEGARLISRDSINDCKQSTYENETSDASPDVDDCKQLAENIKNGGTWSVTATGSQHQLAQYGTCAFGAQGANKNLNTAYIGNSDIIDVITASIDQFATDGKIGAKGTMECQSAKGDVATADMTWGIYHD
;
A
#
# COMPACT_ATOMS: atom_id res chain seq x y z
N MET A 1 28.28 -48.14 -55.83
CA MET A 1 27.62 -47.58 -54.63
C MET A 1 28.07 -46.13 -54.47
N LYS A 2 27.15 -45.16 -54.56
CA LYS A 2 27.43 -43.74 -54.29
C LYS A 2 26.70 -43.38 -52.99
N PHE A 3 27.44 -42.99 -51.97
CA PHE A 3 26.89 -42.48 -50.72
C PHE A 3 26.79 -40.96 -50.80
N THR A 4 25.57 -40.44 -50.80
CA THR A 4 25.30 -39.01 -50.68
C THR A 4 25.17 -38.67 -49.20
N VAL A 5 26.06 -37.84 -48.68
CA VAL A 5 26.00 -37.33 -47.30
C VAL A 5 25.17 -36.04 -47.32
N LEU A 6 24.02 -36.03 -46.63
CA LEU A 6 23.29 -34.80 -46.32
C LEU A 6 23.91 -34.17 -45.06
N ALA A 7 24.48 -32.97 -45.20
CA ALA A 7 24.90 -32.16 -44.06
C ALA A 7 23.68 -31.36 -43.55
N LEU A 8 23.32 -31.57 -42.28
CA LEU A 8 22.25 -30.86 -41.58
C LEU A 8 22.86 -29.65 -40.84
N THR A 9 22.57 -28.44 -41.29
CA THR A 9 23.02 -27.20 -40.64
C THR A 9 22.03 -26.75 -39.56
N THR A 10 22.46 -26.77 -38.31
CA THR A 10 21.73 -26.20 -37.18
C THR A 10 22.08 -24.72 -37.01
N LEU A 11 21.10 -23.83 -37.17
CA LEU A 11 21.24 -22.42 -36.77
C LEU A 11 20.99 -22.30 -35.26
N LEU A 12 22.00 -21.90 -34.49
CA LEU A 12 21.81 -21.39 -33.12
C LEU A 12 21.50 -19.89 -33.20
N ALA A 13 20.26 -19.52 -32.88
CA ALA A 13 19.92 -18.12 -32.64
C ALA A 13 20.47 -17.67 -31.29
N SER A 14 21.42 -16.74 -31.29
CA SER A 14 21.95 -16.10 -30.10
C SER A 14 21.05 -14.91 -29.74
N ALA A 15 20.26 -15.03 -28.67
CA ALA A 15 19.55 -13.89 -28.10
C ALA A 15 20.58 -13.00 -27.37
N LEU A 16 20.94 -11.86 -27.96
CA LEU A 16 21.68 -10.82 -27.24
C LEU A 16 20.68 -10.02 -26.42
N ALA A 17 20.72 -10.17 -25.09
CA ALA A 17 20.03 -9.25 -24.19
C ALA A 17 20.64 -7.85 -24.38
N SER A 18 19.83 -6.88 -24.81
CA SER A 18 20.28 -5.50 -24.89
C SER A 18 20.50 -4.95 -23.48
N PRO A 19 21.63 -4.27 -23.19
CA PRO A 19 21.82 -3.65 -21.89
C PRO A 19 20.80 -2.51 -21.73
N VAL A 20 19.89 -2.66 -20.77
CA VAL A 20 19.02 -1.58 -20.32
C VAL A 20 19.92 -0.49 -19.71
N THR A 21 20.10 0.60 -20.43
CA THR A 21 20.81 1.76 -19.90
C THR A 21 19.90 2.42 -18.86
N PRO A 22 20.31 2.54 -17.58
CA PRO A 22 19.50 3.27 -16.60
C PRO A 22 19.29 4.69 -17.10
N ALA A 23 18.06 5.20 -17.01
CA ALA A 23 17.75 6.57 -17.41
C ALA A 23 18.68 7.55 -16.68
N GLU A 24 19.39 8.36 -17.45
CA GLU A 24 20.27 9.43 -16.97
C GLU A 24 19.43 10.39 -16.11
N GLY A 25 19.57 10.31 -14.78
CA GLY A 25 18.78 11.09 -13.83
C GLY A 25 18.00 10.30 -12.79
N ALA A 26 18.07 8.96 -12.76
CA ALA A 26 17.49 8.16 -11.66
C ALA A 26 18.29 8.33 -10.35
N ARG A 27 18.09 9.47 -9.67
CA ARG A 27 18.55 9.65 -8.30
C ARG A 27 17.68 8.77 -7.41
N LEU A 28 18.31 7.85 -6.66
CA LEU A 28 17.64 7.15 -5.57
C LEU A 28 17.21 8.21 -4.55
N ILE A 29 15.93 8.56 -4.53
CA ILE A 29 15.34 9.38 -3.47
C ILE A 29 15.08 8.41 -2.32
N SER A 30 15.69 8.67 -1.16
CA SER A 30 15.31 7.99 0.08
C SER A 30 13.85 8.35 0.35
N ARG A 31 12.95 7.39 0.20
CA ARG A 31 11.60 7.51 0.74
C ARG A 31 11.74 7.23 2.22
N ASP A 32 11.30 8.17 3.05
CA ASP A 32 11.14 7.90 4.47
C ASP A 32 9.94 6.94 4.57
N SER A 33 10.23 5.65 4.49
CA SER A 33 9.27 4.57 4.66
C SER A 33 9.11 4.35 6.15
N ILE A 34 8.06 4.94 6.72
CA ILE A 34 7.74 4.80 8.13
C ILE A 34 6.64 3.74 8.25
N ASN A 35 6.98 2.65 8.93
CA ASN A 35 6.07 1.57 9.27
C ASN A 35 6.02 1.49 10.80
N ASP A 36 4.92 1.98 11.35
CA ASP A 36 4.66 2.01 12.79
C ASP A 36 3.63 0.94 13.18
N CYS A 37 3.05 0.22 12.21
CA CYS A 37 2.03 -0.79 12.45
C CYS A 37 2.40 -2.16 11.89
N LYS A 38 1.94 -3.19 12.59
CA LYS A 38 2.03 -4.59 12.15
C LYS A 38 1.01 -4.88 11.06
N GLN A 39 1.00 -6.12 10.61
CA GLN A 39 0.10 -6.60 9.56
C GLN A 39 -1.37 -6.25 9.83
N SER A 40 -2.04 -5.78 8.78
CA SER A 40 -3.48 -5.49 8.78
C SER A 40 -4.33 -6.72 8.46
N THR A 41 -5.55 -6.74 9.01
CA THR A 41 -6.66 -7.55 8.49
C THR A 41 -7.42 -6.75 7.43
N TYR A 42 -8.21 -7.41 6.59
CA TYR A 42 -8.89 -6.79 5.45
C TYR A 42 -10.32 -7.31 5.31
N GLU A 43 -11.29 -6.41 5.30
CA GLU A 43 -12.71 -6.68 5.08
C GLU A 43 -13.21 -5.80 3.91
N ASN A 44 -13.91 -6.43 2.95
CA ASN A 44 -14.45 -5.75 1.78
C ASN A 44 -15.68 -4.92 2.15
N GLU A 45 -15.65 -3.63 1.85
CA GLU A 45 -16.76 -2.68 2.00
C GLU A 45 -17.00 -1.91 0.69
N THR A 46 -16.58 -2.47 -0.44
CA THR A 46 -16.70 -1.82 -1.75
C THR A 46 -18.15 -1.79 -2.20
N SER A 47 -18.61 -0.61 -2.59
CA SER A 47 -19.95 -0.35 -3.12
C SER A 47 -19.91 0.80 -4.13
N ASP A 48 -21.03 1.09 -4.79
CA ASP A 48 -21.13 2.24 -5.69
C ASP A 48 -20.88 3.59 -4.98
N ALA A 49 -21.04 3.64 -3.65
CA ALA A 49 -20.78 4.81 -2.82
C ALA A 49 -19.32 4.93 -2.35
N SER A 50 -18.46 3.96 -2.70
CA SER A 50 -17.04 3.98 -2.36
C SER A 50 -16.25 5.04 -3.16
N PRO A 51 -15.06 5.44 -2.69
CA PRO A 51 -14.20 6.36 -3.41
C PRO A 51 -13.64 5.76 -4.70
N ASP A 52 -13.16 6.63 -5.58
CA ASP A 52 -12.50 6.26 -6.83
C ASP A 52 -11.12 5.66 -6.56
N VAL A 53 -10.81 4.55 -7.22
CA VAL A 53 -9.51 3.86 -7.11
C VAL A 53 -8.36 4.78 -7.48
N ASP A 54 -8.52 5.63 -8.50
CA ASP A 54 -7.46 6.52 -8.95
C ASP A 54 -7.17 7.63 -7.94
N ASP A 55 -8.19 8.11 -7.21
CA ASP A 55 -8.00 9.03 -6.09
C ASP A 55 -7.23 8.37 -4.95
N CYS A 56 -7.54 7.11 -4.63
CA CYS A 56 -6.80 6.36 -3.60
C CYS A 56 -5.34 6.10 -4.00
N LYS A 57 -5.06 5.80 -5.26
CA LYS A 57 -3.68 5.69 -5.76
C LYS A 57 -2.94 7.02 -5.64
N GLN A 58 -3.59 8.13 -5.98
CA GLN A 58 -2.99 9.45 -5.87
C GLN A 58 -2.77 9.87 -4.41
N LEU A 59 -3.68 9.48 -3.49
CA LEU A 59 -3.48 9.65 -2.05
C LEU A 59 -2.19 8.95 -1.60
N ALA A 60 -2.02 7.67 -1.93
CA ALA A 60 -0.83 6.90 -1.58
C ALA A 60 0.45 7.52 -2.17
N GLU A 61 0.39 8.02 -3.40
CA GLU A 61 1.48 8.73 -4.06
C GLU A 61 1.83 10.06 -3.35
N ASN A 62 0.86 10.80 -2.84
CA ASN A 62 1.08 12.08 -2.16
C ASN A 62 1.85 11.92 -0.84
N ILE A 63 1.64 10.81 -0.14
CA ILE A 63 2.30 10.52 1.17
C ILE A 63 3.55 9.65 1.03
N LYS A 64 4.00 9.38 -0.20
CA LYS A 64 5.09 8.44 -0.49
C LYS A 64 6.44 8.79 0.11
N ASN A 65 6.64 10.06 0.48
CA ASN A 65 7.92 10.61 0.95
C ASN A 65 8.00 10.75 2.47
N GLY A 66 7.06 10.16 3.22
CA GLY A 66 7.08 10.14 4.68
C GLY A 66 5.81 10.68 5.31
N GLY A 67 5.75 10.55 6.63
CA GLY A 67 4.64 11.01 7.46
C GLY A 67 4.32 10.01 8.56
N THR A 68 4.06 10.52 9.75
CA THR A 68 3.51 9.75 10.87
C THR A 68 2.30 10.51 11.41
N TRP A 69 1.19 9.80 11.54
CA TRP A 69 -0.04 10.31 12.13
C TRP A 69 -0.15 9.81 13.56
N SER A 70 -0.34 10.75 14.48
CA SER A 70 -0.60 10.46 15.89
C SER A 70 -2.11 10.44 16.11
N VAL A 71 -2.64 9.26 16.46
CA VAL A 71 -4.07 9.03 16.65
C VAL A 71 -4.33 8.65 18.09
N THR A 72 -5.25 9.34 18.75
CA THR A 72 -5.67 8.90 20.07
C THR A 72 -6.50 7.62 19.89
N ALA A 73 -6.11 6.52 20.54
CA ALA A 73 -6.80 5.24 20.48
C ALA A 73 -8.11 5.24 21.31
N THR A 74 -8.72 6.40 21.52
CA THR A 74 -10.02 6.54 22.18
C THR A 74 -10.88 7.55 21.43
N GLY A 75 -12.18 7.28 21.32
CA GLY A 75 -13.13 8.21 20.72
C GLY A 75 -13.59 7.75 19.33
N SER A 76 -13.89 8.73 18.48
CA SER A 76 -14.40 8.54 17.13
C SER A 76 -13.28 8.35 16.10
N GLN A 77 -13.63 7.93 14.90
CA GLN A 77 -12.72 7.87 13.75
C GLN A 77 -12.08 9.23 13.46
N HIS A 78 -10.77 9.20 13.21
CA HIS A 78 -9.99 10.34 12.75
C HIS A 78 -9.63 10.14 11.28
N GLN A 79 -9.95 11.14 10.45
CA GLN A 79 -9.43 11.22 9.09
C GLN A 79 -7.95 11.59 9.15
N LEU A 80 -7.10 10.77 8.53
CA LEU A 80 -5.65 10.94 8.57
C LEU A 80 -5.12 11.51 7.26
N ALA A 81 -5.60 10.97 6.15
CA ALA A 81 -5.17 11.39 4.82
C ALA A 81 -6.35 11.39 3.86
N GLN A 82 -6.35 12.32 2.91
CA GLN A 82 -7.38 12.43 1.90
C GLN A 82 -6.81 12.98 0.59
N TYR A 83 -7.33 12.48 -0.52
CA TYR A 83 -7.19 13.11 -1.84
C TYR A 83 -8.41 12.76 -2.69
N GLY A 84 -8.99 13.76 -3.37
CA GLY A 84 -10.21 13.57 -4.15
C GLY A 84 -11.32 12.97 -3.28
N THR A 85 -11.96 11.92 -3.78
CA THR A 85 -12.99 11.16 -3.07
C THR A 85 -12.43 10.22 -2.00
N CYS A 86 -11.14 9.90 -2.03
CA CYS A 86 -10.55 8.87 -1.16
C CYS A 86 -10.08 9.46 0.17
N ALA A 87 -10.65 8.97 1.27
CA ALA A 87 -10.19 9.24 2.63
C ALA A 87 -9.73 7.95 3.32
N PHE A 88 -8.66 8.07 4.10
CA PHE A 88 -8.20 7.05 5.04
C PHE A 88 -8.35 7.58 6.47
N GLY A 89 -8.97 6.77 7.33
CA GLY A 89 -9.15 7.12 8.73
C GLY A 89 -8.95 5.96 9.68
N ALA A 90 -8.65 6.25 10.93
CA ALA A 90 -8.45 5.25 11.98
C ALA A 90 -9.03 5.68 13.34
N GLN A 91 -9.35 4.70 14.18
CA GLN A 91 -9.74 4.86 15.58
C GLN A 91 -9.20 3.70 16.42
N GLY A 92 -9.12 3.87 17.73
CA GLY A 92 -8.78 2.75 18.62
C GLY A 92 -9.83 1.63 18.55
N ALA A 93 -9.37 0.39 18.42
CA ALA A 93 -10.23 -0.80 18.47
C ALA A 93 -10.73 -1.08 19.91
N ASN A 94 -10.03 -0.57 20.92
CA ASN A 94 -10.33 -0.72 22.34
C ASN A 94 -10.31 0.66 23.04
N LYS A 95 -11.01 0.82 24.17
CA LYS A 95 -11.06 2.09 24.94
C LYS A 95 -9.80 2.33 25.81
N ASN A 96 -8.63 1.92 25.35
CA ASN A 96 -7.39 2.14 26.09
C ASN A 96 -6.88 3.56 25.80
N LEU A 97 -6.59 4.34 26.84
CA LEU A 97 -6.05 5.71 26.76
C LEU A 97 -4.59 5.70 26.27
N ASN A 98 -4.38 5.29 25.03
CA ASN A 98 -3.08 5.26 24.38
C ASN A 98 -3.10 6.09 23.11
N THR A 99 -1.92 6.54 22.67
CA THR A 99 -1.72 7.17 21.37
C THR A 99 -1.09 6.14 20.46
N ALA A 100 -1.66 5.92 19.28
CA ALA A 100 -1.10 5.11 18.22
C ALA A 100 -0.36 5.99 17.22
N TYR A 101 0.70 5.45 16.63
CA TYR A 101 1.38 6.03 15.47
C TYR A 101 1.08 5.17 14.25
N ILE A 102 0.66 5.82 13.17
CA ILE A 102 0.45 5.19 11.87
C ILE A 102 1.40 5.89 10.91
N GLY A 103 2.29 5.14 10.26
CA GLY A 103 3.25 5.66 9.30
C GLY A 103 2.68 5.70 7.89
N ASN A 104 3.38 6.39 6.99
CA ASN A 104 2.97 6.49 5.59
C ASN A 104 2.98 5.15 4.87
N SER A 105 3.95 4.28 5.16
CA SER A 105 3.99 2.95 4.55
C SER A 105 2.82 2.09 5.00
N ASP A 106 2.34 2.24 6.25
CA ASP A 106 1.16 1.53 6.75
C ASP A 106 -0.10 1.88 5.94
N ILE A 107 -0.31 3.18 5.65
CA ILE A 107 -1.44 3.65 4.85
C ILE A 107 -1.31 3.20 3.38
N ILE A 108 -0.12 3.35 2.79
CA ILE A 108 0.15 2.98 1.39
C ILE A 108 -0.07 1.48 1.18
N ASP A 109 0.44 0.64 2.08
CA ASP A 109 0.31 -0.81 2.00
C ASP A 109 -1.15 -1.24 2.11
N VAL A 110 -1.90 -0.64 3.05
CA VAL A 110 -3.33 -0.93 3.22
C VAL A 110 -4.15 -0.52 1.98
N ILE A 111 -3.90 0.67 1.41
CA ILE A 111 -4.58 1.12 0.19
C ILE A 111 -4.27 0.17 -0.97
N THR A 112 -2.99 -0.15 -1.18
CA THR A 112 -2.54 -1.01 -2.29
C THR A 112 -3.14 -2.41 -2.17
N ALA A 113 -3.04 -3.03 -0.99
CA ALA A 113 -3.59 -4.36 -0.75
C ALA A 113 -5.12 -4.39 -0.85
N SER A 114 -5.81 -3.32 -0.47
CA SER A 114 -7.27 -3.24 -0.60
C SER A 114 -7.69 -3.13 -2.06
N ILE A 115 -7.00 -2.31 -2.86
CA ILE A 115 -7.23 -2.21 -4.31
C ILE A 115 -7.03 -3.58 -4.97
N ASP A 116 -5.93 -4.27 -4.67
CA ASP A 116 -5.60 -5.57 -5.27
C ASP A 116 -6.64 -6.65 -4.93
N GLN A 117 -7.26 -6.58 -3.75
CA GLN A 117 -8.21 -7.58 -3.28
C GLN A 117 -9.67 -7.27 -3.63
N PHE A 118 -10.08 -6.01 -3.60
CA PHE A 118 -11.49 -5.63 -3.53
C PHE A 118 -11.94 -4.59 -4.56
N ALA A 119 -11.05 -3.99 -5.34
CA ALA A 119 -11.46 -3.00 -6.33
C ALA A 119 -12.40 -3.62 -7.38
N THR A 120 -13.55 -2.99 -7.60
CA THR A 120 -14.49 -3.35 -8.66
C THR A 120 -15.07 -2.08 -9.26
N ASP A 121 -15.26 -2.07 -10.58
CA ASP A 121 -15.88 -0.96 -11.31
C ASP A 121 -15.28 0.44 -11.04
N GLY A 122 -13.97 0.48 -10.78
CA GLY A 122 -13.24 1.72 -10.47
C GLY A 122 -13.44 2.25 -9.05
N LYS A 123 -14.13 1.51 -8.19
CA LYS A 123 -14.40 1.84 -6.79
C LYS A 123 -13.64 0.95 -5.81
N ILE A 124 -13.34 1.47 -4.62
CA ILE A 124 -12.71 0.70 -3.54
C ILE A 124 -13.18 1.16 -2.16
N GLY A 125 -13.77 0.25 -1.39
CA GLY A 125 -14.05 0.44 0.04
C GLY A 125 -13.50 -0.75 0.83
N ALA A 126 -12.82 -0.47 1.93
CA ALA A 126 -12.29 -1.52 2.78
C ALA A 126 -12.14 -1.03 4.21
N LYS A 127 -12.15 -1.96 5.15
CA LYS A 127 -11.82 -1.70 6.55
C LYS A 127 -10.99 -2.85 7.12
N GLY A 128 -10.46 -2.64 8.30
CA GLY A 128 -9.75 -3.70 9.00
C GLY A 128 -9.21 -3.24 10.34
N THR A 129 -8.32 -4.05 10.89
CA THR A 129 -7.59 -3.76 12.12
C THR A 129 -6.10 -3.88 11.91
N MET A 130 -5.33 -3.09 12.66
CA MET A 130 -3.87 -3.15 12.71
C MET A 130 -3.40 -2.89 14.13
N GLU A 131 -2.29 -3.52 14.52
CA GLU A 131 -1.64 -3.26 15.81
C GLU A 131 -0.49 -2.28 15.59
N CYS A 132 -0.52 -1.12 16.23
CA CYS A 132 0.45 -0.05 16.02
C CYS A 132 1.34 0.20 17.25
N GLN A 133 2.51 0.77 16.99
CA GLN A 133 3.36 1.34 18.04
C GLN A 133 2.58 2.40 18.81
N SER A 134 2.92 2.54 20.09
CA SER A 134 2.29 3.53 20.94
C SER A 134 3.30 4.46 21.61
N ALA A 135 2.81 5.55 22.20
CA ALA A 135 3.63 6.47 22.98
C ALA A 135 4.36 5.81 24.18
N LYS A 136 3.99 4.57 24.55
CA LYS A 136 4.69 3.77 25.55
C LYS A 136 5.86 2.97 24.97
N GLY A 137 6.13 3.04 23.67
CA GLY A 137 7.21 2.27 23.01
C GLY A 137 6.97 0.75 23.09
N ASP A 138 8.04 -0.03 23.14
CA ASP A 138 8.00 -1.51 23.08
C ASP A 138 7.20 -2.18 24.21
N VAL A 139 6.85 -1.45 25.28
CA VAL A 139 6.09 -2.01 26.41
C VAL A 139 4.58 -2.03 26.18
N ALA A 140 4.06 -1.37 25.13
CA ALA A 140 2.65 -1.48 24.75
C ALA A 140 2.39 -1.10 23.30
N THR A 141 1.46 -1.82 22.67
CA THR A 141 0.89 -1.51 21.36
C THR A 141 -0.47 -0.84 21.49
N ALA A 142 -1.00 -0.33 20.38
CA ALA A 142 -2.34 0.20 20.25
C ALA A 142 -3.06 -0.50 19.10
N ASP A 143 -4.12 -1.23 19.42
CA ASP A 143 -5.00 -1.83 18.42
C ASP A 143 -5.86 -0.73 17.79
N MET A 144 -5.82 -0.64 16.46
CA MET A 144 -6.53 0.36 15.67
C MET A 144 -7.47 -0.33 14.69
N THR A 145 -8.65 0.23 14.51
CA THR A 145 -9.54 -0.03 13.37
C THR A 145 -9.31 1.06 12.34
N TRP A 146 -9.21 0.69 11.07
CA TRP A 146 -9.00 1.60 9.95
C TRP A 146 -10.10 1.44 8.89
N GLY A 147 -10.26 2.45 8.03
CA GLY A 147 -11.16 2.40 6.89
C GLY A 147 -10.73 3.28 5.72
N ILE A 148 -11.01 2.81 4.50
CA ILE A 148 -10.98 3.55 3.24
C ILE A 148 -12.43 3.86 2.88
N TYR A 149 -12.76 5.15 2.82
CA TYR A 149 -14.13 5.60 2.63
C TYR A 149 -14.20 6.85 1.75
N HIS A 150 -15.42 7.16 1.32
CA HIS A 150 -15.71 8.34 0.51
C HIS A 150 -15.99 9.54 1.42
N ASP A 151 -15.28 10.64 1.19
CA ASP A 151 -15.48 11.96 1.85
C ASP A 151 -15.66 13.06 0.81
#